data_AF-A0A1G6SRJ5-F1
#
_entry.id   AF-A0A1G6SRJ5-F1
#
_cell.length_a   1.000
_cell.length_b   1.000
_cell.length_c   1.000
_cell.angle_alpha   90.00
_cell.angle_beta   90.00
_cell.angle_gamma   90.00
#
_symmetry.space_group_name_H-M   'P 1'
#
loop_
_entity.id
_entity.type
_entity.pdbx_description
1 polymer ?
#
loop_
_entity_poly.entity_id
_entity_poly.type
_entity_poly.pdbx_seq_one_letter_code
_entity_poly.pdbx_strand_id
1 'polypeptide(L)'
;MLRRLLLLVGVLSAPTLLPLPALGATWSDRDASRDVVVTTYASEPEPCGTWTDRVDPADRTQDITRVGVRHSRSQVRVTVRFRDVAPRDARSTTVYLRTQRRDVEIEVSRFAGSSATRVALMTLPDYDAIDVEPTEDNPCGTFAIAGPDASCRGLRGRIDHARDRVVVVVSRRCLRDPRWVRAGVSSYAFGGDENETLRSDRWEPRGATPSTSIDGPYGPRVRVG
;
A
#
# COMPACT_ATOMS: atom_id res chain seq x y z
N MET A 1 10.80 11.60 79.45
CA MET A 1 11.01 11.94 78.01
C MET A 1 11.22 10.64 77.24
N LEU A 2 10.17 10.11 76.58
CA LEU A 2 10.18 8.81 75.91
C LEU A 2 10.52 8.98 74.42
N ARG A 3 11.66 8.43 73.96
CA ARG A 3 12.05 8.38 72.54
C ARG A 3 11.38 7.18 71.87
N ARG A 4 10.48 7.43 70.92
CA ARG A 4 9.86 6.39 70.06
C ARG A 4 10.79 6.09 68.88
N LEU A 5 11.23 4.84 68.78
CA LEU A 5 11.91 4.28 67.61
C LEU A 5 10.85 3.90 66.57
N LEU A 6 10.93 4.48 65.36
CA LEU A 6 10.08 4.16 64.21
C LEU A 6 10.84 3.19 63.31
N LEU A 7 10.36 1.95 63.23
CA LEU A 7 10.85 0.93 62.30
C LEU A 7 10.26 1.19 60.91
N LEU A 8 11.10 1.58 59.95
CA LEU A 8 10.77 1.64 58.53
C LEU A 8 10.93 0.25 57.90
N VAL A 9 9.81 -0.42 57.63
CA VAL A 9 9.77 -1.65 56.84
C VAL A 9 9.81 -1.26 55.35
N GLY A 10 10.99 -1.35 54.74
CA GLY A 10 11.17 -1.15 53.31
C GLY A 10 10.68 -2.38 52.53
N VAL A 11 9.55 -2.26 51.85
CA VAL A 11 9.07 -3.26 50.89
C VAL A 11 9.91 -3.14 49.62
N LEU A 12 10.84 -4.07 49.41
CA LEU A 12 11.52 -4.24 48.13
C LEU A 12 10.50 -4.75 47.09
N SER A 13 9.98 -3.85 46.26
CA SER A 13 9.20 -4.24 45.08
C SER A 13 10.16 -4.80 44.02
N ALA A 14 10.29 -6.13 43.96
CA ALA A 14 10.97 -6.78 42.85
C ALA A 14 10.16 -6.51 41.55
N PRO A 15 10.76 -5.90 40.51
CA PRO A 15 10.05 -5.68 39.26
C PRO A 15 9.76 -7.04 38.62
N THR A 16 8.49 -7.43 38.57
CA THR A 16 8.04 -8.56 37.77
C THR A 16 8.20 -8.18 36.30
N LEU A 17 9.28 -8.69 35.69
CA LEU A 17 9.49 -8.65 34.24
C LEU A 17 8.42 -9.52 33.58
N LEU A 18 7.24 -8.94 33.34
CA LEU A 18 6.23 -9.58 32.51
C LEU A 18 6.80 -9.68 31.08
N PRO A 19 6.78 -10.86 30.45
CA PRO A 19 7.23 -11.02 29.08
C PRO A 19 6.35 -10.11 28.20
N LEU A 20 6.93 -9.01 27.73
CA LEU A 20 6.26 -8.18 26.74
C LEU A 20 6.07 -9.06 25.50
N PRO A 21 4.82 -9.26 25.02
CA PRO A 21 4.60 -10.01 23.79
C PRO A 21 5.47 -9.35 22.74
N ALA A 22 6.29 -10.12 22.02
CA ALA A 22 7.18 -9.59 20.99
C ALA A 22 6.37 -8.69 20.03
N LEU A 23 6.45 -7.37 20.27
CA LEU A 23 5.65 -6.39 19.56
C LEU A 23 6.31 -6.24 18.21
N GLY A 24 5.82 -6.98 17.21
CA GLY A 24 6.18 -6.82 15.82
C GLY A 24 6.28 -5.33 15.48
N ALA A 25 7.37 -4.88 14.85
CA ALA A 25 7.55 -3.46 14.62
C ALA A 25 6.39 -2.92 13.77
N THR A 26 5.95 -1.73 14.14
CA THR A 26 4.85 -1.04 13.46
C THR A 26 5.33 0.31 12.98
N TRP A 27 4.84 0.70 11.81
CA TRP A 27 4.96 2.04 11.28
C TRP A 27 3.61 2.44 10.69
N SER A 28 3.29 3.72 10.76
CA SER A 28 2.17 4.28 10.01
C SER A 28 2.45 5.72 9.69
N ASP A 29 1.95 6.19 8.55
CA ASP A 29 2.00 7.58 8.16
C ASP A 29 0.67 8.03 7.56
N ARG A 30 0.40 9.33 7.66
CA ARG A 30 -0.76 9.95 7.03
C ARG A 30 -0.41 10.34 5.62
N ASP A 31 -1.40 10.26 4.76
CA ASP A 31 -1.31 10.83 3.44
C ASP A 31 -1.71 12.32 3.45
N ALA A 32 -1.48 13.01 2.34
CA ALA A 32 -2.26 14.19 2.03
C ALA A 32 -3.73 13.79 1.80
N SER A 33 -4.59 14.77 1.59
CA SER A 33 -6.02 14.52 1.55
C SER A 33 -6.60 15.45 0.51
N ARG A 34 -7.54 14.97 -0.31
CA ARG A 34 -8.17 15.69 -1.43
C ARG A 34 -7.22 15.88 -2.62
N ASP A 35 -6.42 14.86 -2.87
CA ASP A 35 -5.34 14.79 -3.84
C ASP A 35 -5.52 13.65 -4.85
N VAL A 36 -6.71 13.03 -4.89
CA VAL A 36 -7.10 12.11 -5.96
C VAL A 36 -6.87 12.78 -7.31
N VAL A 37 -6.14 12.11 -8.19
CA VAL A 37 -5.90 12.53 -9.56
C VAL A 37 -6.87 11.80 -10.48
N VAL A 38 -7.57 12.57 -11.31
CA VAL A 38 -8.39 12.07 -12.40
C VAL A 38 -7.59 12.28 -13.68
N THR A 39 -7.23 11.18 -14.30
CA THR A 39 -6.51 11.12 -15.56
C THR A 39 -7.51 10.76 -16.65
N THR A 40 -7.66 11.62 -17.65
CA THR A 40 -8.55 11.40 -18.80
C THR A 40 -7.71 11.26 -20.06
N TYR A 41 -8.00 10.21 -20.84
CA TYR A 41 -7.42 9.99 -22.15
C TYR A 41 -8.29 10.61 -23.25
N ALA A 42 -7.66 11.36 -24.16
CA ALA A 42 -8.23 11.75 -25.44
C ALA A 42 -7.43 11.07 -26.55
N SER A 43 -8.09 10.49 -27.55
CA SER A 43 -7.43 9.79 -28.66
C SER A 43 -6.62 10.72 -29.59
N GLU A 44 -6.84 12.04 -29.51
CA GLU A 44 -6.17 13.03 -30.33
C GLU A 44 -5.03 13.74 -29.56
N PRO A 45 -3.91 14.08 -30.23
CA PRO A 45 -3.60 13.72 -31.62
C PRO A 45 -3.15 12.26 -31.74
N GLU A 46 -3.48 11.62 -32.86
CA GLU A 46 -2.91 10.31 -33.22
C GLU A 46 -1.36 10.39 -33.36
N PRO A 47 -0.62 9.29 -33.10
CA PRO A 47 -1.11 7.95 -32.72
C PRO A 47 -1.25 7.72 -31.21
N CYS A 48 -0.83 8.67 -30.37
CA CYS A 48 -0.67 8.44 -28.93
C CYS A 48 -1.72 9.11 -28.05
N GLY A 49 -2.57 9.93 -28.65
CA GLY A 49 -3.54 10.72 -27.92
C GLY A 49 -2.88 11.69 -26.93
N THR A 50 -3.67 12.13 -25.96
CA THR A 50 -3.23 13.00 -24.88
C THR A 50 -3.81 12.52 -23.55
N TRP A 51 -2.97 12.44 -22.53
CA TRP A 51 -3.40 12.23 -21.15
C TRP A 51 -3.47 13.58 -20.44
N THR A 52 -4.56 13.82 -19.73
CA THR A 52 -4.75 15.04 -18.93
C THR A 52 -5.03 14.68 -17.49
N ASP A 53 -4.22 15.22 -16.59
CA ASP A 53 -4.38 15.03 -15.16
C ASP A 53 -5.07 16.24 -14.53
N ARG A 54 -6.04 15.95 -13.65
CA ARG A 54 -6.71 16.96 -12.84
C ARG A 54 -6.91 16.43 -11.44
N VAL A 55 -6.56 17.23 -10.43
CA VAL A 55 -6.92 16.91 -9.04
C VAL A 55 -8.43 17.03 -8.85
N ASP A 56 -9.04 16.01 -8.25
CA ASP A 56 -10.45 15.98 -7.87
C ASP A 56 -10.59 15.90 -6.34
N PRO A 57 -10.67 17.05 -5.65
CA PRO A 57 -10.74 17.07 -4.20
C PRO A 57 -12.08 16.53 -3.64
N ALA A 58 -13.08 16.32 -4.50
CA ALA A 58 -14.39 15.82 -4.13
C ALA A 58 -14.46 14.29 -4.16
N ASP A 59 -13.55 13.61 -4.88
CA ASP A 59 -13.46 12.15 -4.81
C ASP A 59 -12.95 11.74 -3.43
N ARG A 60 -13.78 10.95 -2.74
CA ARG A 60 -13.49 10.40 -1.41
C ARG A 60 -13.19 8.92 -1.47
N THR A 61 -13.50 8.29 -2.60
CA THR A 61 -13.43 6.85 -2.76
C THR A 61 -11.99 6.41 -2.92
N GLN A 62 -11.23 7.07 -3.79
CA GLN A 62 -9.81 6.74 -4.01
C GLN A 62 -8.87 7.42 -3.00
N ASP A 63 -9.34 8.44 -2.28
CA ASP A 63 -8.57 9.26 -1.33
C ASP A 63 -8.00 8.43 -0.17
N ILE A 64 -6.73 8.06 -0.27
CA ILE A 64 -5.93 7.43 0.77
C ILE A 64 -5.69 8.48 1.85
N THR A 65 -5.80 8.07 3.12
CA THR A 65 -5.61 8.99 4.26
C THR A 65 -4.54 8.51 5.22
N ARG A 66 -4.22 7.22 5.18
CA ARG A 66 -3.21 6.60 6.04
C ARG A 66 -2.75 5.27 5.50
N VAL A 67 -1.44 5.05 5.57
CA VAL A 67 -0.82 3.73 5.38
C VAL A 67 -0.24 3.26 6.71
N GLY A 68 -0.39 1.96 7.01
CA GLY A 68 0.20 1.33 8.18
C GLY A 68 0.80 -0.03 7.85
N VAL A 69 1.97 -0.31 8.39
CA VAL A 69 2.71 -1.56 8.22
C VAL A 69 2.98 -2.18 9.59
N ARG A 70 2.71 -3.48 9.72
CA ARG A 70 3.14 -4.31 10.85
C ARG A 70 3.95 -5.48 10.34
N HIS A 71 5.17 -5.64 10.84
CA HIS A 71 6.06 -6.73 10.47
C HIS A 71 6.33 -7.63 11.69
N SER A 72 5.69 -8.80 11.72
CA SER A 72 5.90 -9.81 12.77
C SER A 72 6.79 -10.95 12.27
N ARG A 73 7.21 -11.84 13.15
CA ARG A 73 7.97 -13.05 12.81
C ARG A 73 7.37 -13.94 11.71
N SER A 74 6.07 -13.88 11.44
CA SER A 74 5.42 -14.77 10.47
C SER A 74 4.87 -14.06 9.24
N GLN A 75 4.55 -12.78 9.33
CA GLN A 75 3.79 -12.09 8.28
C GLN A 75 4.06 -10.58 8.27
N VAL A 76 3.80 -9.99 7.11
CA VAL A 76 3.68 -8.55 6.93
C VAL A 76 2.20 -8.25 6.73
N ARG A 77 1.69 -7.28 7.49
CA ARG A 77 0.34 -6.73 7.32
C ARG A 77 0.46 -5.28 6.89
N VAL A 78 -0.17 -4.94 5.79
CA VAL A 78 -0.36 -3.56 5.34
C VAL A 78 -1.83 -3.19 5.48
N THR A 79 -2.11 -2.02 6.04
CA THR A 79 -3.45 -1.47 6.16
C THR A 79 -3.47 -0.11 5.49
N VAL A 80 -4.31 0.04 4.48
CA VAL A 80 -4.55 1.28 3.75
C VAL A 80 -5.91 1.79 4.17
N ARG A 81 -5.98 3.01 4.69
CA ARG A 81 -7.24 3.67 5.01
C ARG A 81 -7.56 4.70 3.93
N PHE A 82 -8.83 4.76 3.59
CA PHE A 82 -9.38 5.72 2.66
C PHE A 82 -10.31 6.68 3.41
N ARG A 83 -10.75 7.75 2.74
CA ARG A 83 -11.79 8.63 3.27
C ARG A 83 -13.18 8.00 3.18
N ASP A 84 -13.42 7.17 2.17
CA ASP A 84 -14.64 6.40 1.96
C ASP A 84 -14.31 5.17 1.11
N VAL A 85 -14.77 3.97 1.48
CA VAL A 85 -14.67 2.80 0.60
C VAL A 85 -16.06 2.32 0.23
N ALA A 86 -16.57 2.83 -0.87
CA ALA A 86 -17.89 2.47 -1.38
C ALA A 86 -18.00 0.95 -1.70
N PRO A 87 -19.13 0.28 -1.39
CA PRO A 87 -19.29 -1.16 -1.58
C PRO A 87 -19.28 -1.65 -3.04
N ARG A 88 -19.70 -0.81 -3.99
CA ARG A 88 -20.05 -1.23 -5.37
C ARG A 88 -19.04 -0.82 -6.43
N ASP A 89 -18.02 -0.07 -6.06
CA ASP A 89 -17.10 0.49 -7.04
C ASP A 89 -16.10 -0.56 -7.49
N ALA A 90 -15.84 -0.58 -8.81
CA ALA A 90 -14.66 -1.23 -9.33
C ALA A 90 -13.43 -0.50 -8.77
N ARG A 91 -12.51 -1.25 -8.20
CA ARG A 91 -11.27 -0.67 -7.68
C ARG A 91 -10.16 -1.69 -7.63
N SER A 92 -8.96 -1.15 -7.68
CA SER A 92 -7.76 -1.86 -7.31
C SER A 92 -6.98 -1.05 -6.30
N THR A 93 -6.45 -1.73 -5.29
CA THR A 93 -5.47 -1.15 -4.35
C THR A 93 -4.22 -1.99 -4.43
N THR A 94 -3.13 -1.36 -4.83
CA THR A 94 -1.84 -2.00 -4.97
C THR A 94 -0.95 -1.66 -3.78
N VAL A 95 -0.37 -2.70 -3.17
CA VAL A 95 0.64 -2.58 -2.13
C VAL A 95 1.97 -3.04 -2.69
N TYR A 96 2.91 -2.13 -2.80
CA TYR A 96 4.29 -2.42 -3.18
C TYR A 96 5.12 -2.72 -1.93
N LEU A 97 5.81 -3.85 -1.91
CA LEU A 97 6.69 -4.24 -0.81
C LEU A 97 8.11 -4.43 -1.31
N ARG A 98 9.00 -3.54 -0.87
CA ARG A 98 10.46 -3.65 -1.08
C ARG A 98 11.12 -4.34 0.10
N THR A 99 12.00 -5.29 -0.18
CA THR A 99 12.74 -6.06 0.83
C THR A 99 14.22 -6.14 0.50
N GLN A 100 15.02 -6.81 1.32
CA GLN A 100 16.44 -7.05 0.97
C GLN A 100 16.65 -8.16 -0.08
N ARG A 101 15.59 -8.85 -0.50
CA ARG A 101 15.69 -10.03 -1.39
C ARG A 101 14.93 -9.88 -2.70
N ARG A 102 13.84 -9.11 -2.69
CA ARG A 102 12.98 -8.85 -3.85
C ARG A 102 11.97 -7.75 -3.57
N ASP A 103 11.44 -7.23 -4.65
CA ASP A 103 10.31 -6.32 -4.66
C ASP A 103 9.09 -7.07 -5.20
N VAL A 104 7.95 -6.86 -4.54
CA VAL A 104 6.69 -7.50 -4.96
C VAL A 104 5.58 -6.46 -4.97
N GLU A 105 4.64 -6.71 -5.86
CA GLU A 105 3.37 -6.04 -5.92
C GLU A 105 2.29 -6.98 -5.39
N ILE A 106 1.39 -6.45 -4.56
CA ILE A 106 0.21 -7.17 -4.12
C ILE A 106 -1.01 -6.34 -4.45
N GLU A 107 -1.80 -6.82 -5.41
CA GLU A 107 -3.01 -6.17 -5.86
C GLU A 107 -4.21 -6.72 -5.08
N VAL A 108 -5.07 -5.84 -4.57
CA VAL A 108 -6.39 -6.19 -4.03
C VAL A 108 -7.44 -5.51 -4.88
N SER A 109 -8.13 -6.29 -5.72
CA SER A 109 -9.10 -5.75 -6.66
C SER A 109 -10.52 -6.26 -6.40
N ARG A 110 -11.49 -5.43 -6.74
CA ARG A 110 -12.90 -5.79 -6.90
C ARG A 110 -13.36 -5.23 -8.24
N PHE A 111 -14.02 -6.07 -9.04
CA PHE A 111 -14.58 -5.68 -10.32
C PHE A 111 -16.03 -5.23 -10.16
N ALA A 112 -16.47 -4.31 -11.01
CA ALA A 112 -17.87 -3.87 -11.06
C ALA A 112 -18.82 -5.08 -11.16
N GLY A 113 -19.90 -5.04 -10.40
CA GLY A 113 -20.89 -6.14 -10.36
C GLY A 113 -20.45 -7.40 -9.61
N SER A 114 -19.21 -7.46 -9.11
CA SER A 114 -18.71 -8.58 -8.30
C SER A 114 -18.63 -8.23 -6.82
N SER A 115 -19.09 -9.13 -5.96
CA SER A 115 -18.82 -9.06 -4.51
C SER A 115 -17.46 -9.65 -4.14
N ALA A 116 -16.86 -10.44 -5.03
CA ALA A 116 -15.61 -11.14 -4.79
C ALA A 116 -14.43 -10.18 -4.81
N THR A 117 -13.57 -10.30 -3.81
CA THR A 117 -12.26 -9.65 -3.78
C THR A 117 -11.23 -10.60 -4.37
N ARG A 118 -10.48 -10.14 -5.37
CA ARG A 118 -9.30 -10.84 -5.89
C ARG A 118 -8.05 -10.30 -5.23
N VAL A 119 -7.06 -11.17 -5.09
CA VAL A 119 -5.78 -10.85 -4.47
C VAL A 119 -4.69 -11.53 -5.28
N ALA A 120 -3.84 -10.74 -5.91
CA ALA A 120 -2.73 -11.21 -6.72
C ALA A 120 -1.41 -10.80 -6.07
N LEU A 121 -0.36 -11.59 -6.29
CA LEU A 121 1.01 -11.25 -5.91
C LEU A 121 1.91 -11.45 -7.11
N MET A 122 2.60 -10.39 -7.51
CA MET A 122 3.55 -10.38 -8.61
C MET A 122 4.92 -9.97 -8.09
N THR A 123 5.99 -10.51 -8.67
CA THR A 123 7.35 -9.97 -8.42
C THR A 123 7.52 -8.79 -9.36
N LEU A 124 7.90 -7.63 -8.81
CA LEU A 124 8.12 -6.45 -9.64
C LEU A 124 9.35 -6.68 -10.53
N PRO A 125 9.28 -6.36 -11.82
CA PRO A 125 10.48 -6.27 -12.63
C PRO A 125 11.32 -5.09 -12.18
N ASP A 126 12.57 -5.07 -12.63
CA ASP A 126 13.41 -3.89 -12.52
C ASP A 126 12.94 -2.87 -13.58
N TYR A 127 12.07 -1.93 -13.19
CA TYR A 127 11.52 -0.93 -14.11
C TYR A 127 12.59 -0.04 -14.72
N ASP A 128 13.68 0.23 -14.00
CA ASP A 128 14.80 1.03 -14.50
C ASP A 128 15.58 0.29 -15.59
N ALA A 129 15.43 -1.04 -15.68
CA ALA A 129 16.00 -1.86 -16.73
C ALA A 129 15.05 -2.05 -17.93
N ILE A 130 13.80 -1.56 -17.84
CA ILE A 130 12.84 -1.59 -18.94
C ILE A 130 13.01 -0.28 -19.72
N ASP A 131 13.75 -0.37 -20.81
CA ASP A 131 13.90 0.71 -21.78
C ASP A 131 13.06 0.38 -23.01
N VAL A 132 11.93 1.08 -23.18
CA VAL A 132 11.03 0.93 -24.33
C VAL A 132 11.07 2.21 -25.15
N GLU A 133 12.02 2.23 -26.09
CA GLU A 133 12.09 3.27 -27.11
C GLU A 133 10.89 3.16 -28.08
N PRO A 134 10.22 4.27 -28.42
CA PRO A 134 9.19 4.28 -29.44
C PRO A 134 9.69 3.73 -30.78
N THR A 135 8.88 2.92 -31.44
CA THR A 135 9.17 2.35 -32.77
C THR A 135 8.04 2.68 -33.75
N GLU A 136 8.21 2.37 -35.03
CA GLU A 136 7.12 2.50 -36.02
C GLU A 136 5.88 1.67 -35.63
N ASP A 137 6.09 0.47 -35.07
CA ASP A 137 5.03 -0.43 -34.61
C ASP A 137 4.50 -0.10 -33.19
N ASN A 138 5.23 0.72 -32.43
CA ASN A 138 4.85 1.19 -31.09
C ASN A 138 5.25 2.66 -30.92
N PRO A 139 4.56 3.58 -31.62
CA PRO A 139 4.96 4.98 -31.68
C PRO A 139 4.84 5.71 -30.33
N CYS A 140 4.19 5.07 -29.36
CA CYS A 140 3.95 5.62 -28.03
C CYS A 140 4.84 5.03 -26.94
N GLY A 141 5.75 4.11 -27.28
CA GLY A 141 6.62 3.45 -26.31
C GLY A 141 5.87 2.71 -25.20
N THR A 142 4.63 2.28 -25.48
CA THR A 142 3.79 1.64 -24.46
C THR A 142 4.26 0.21 -24.21
N PHE A 143 4.22 -0.21 -22.96
CA PHE A 143 4.46 -1.60 -22.60
C PHE A 143 3.50 -2.03 -21.50
N ALA A 144 3.19 -3.31 -21.47
CA ALA A 144 2.41 -3.93 -20.41
C ALA A 144 3.26 -5.03 -19.77
N ILE A 145 3.31 -5.03 -18.44
CA ILE A 145 3.91 -6.13 -17.69
C ILE A 145 2.78 -7.09 -17.32
N ALA A 146 2.84 -8.28 -17.89
CA ALA A 146 2.06 -9.41 -17.44
C ALA A 146 2.99 -10.41 -16.75
N GLY A 147 2.76 -10.66 -15.47
CA GLY A 147 3.48 -11.68 -14.70
C GLY A 147 2.53 -12.79 -14.28
N PRO A 148 2.99 -14.04 -14.15
CA PRO A 148 2.18 -15.08 -13.54
C PRO A 148 1.92 -14.74 -12.08
N ASP A 149 0.68 -14.93 -11.63
CA ASP A 149 0.33 -14.85 -10.22
C ASP A 149 1.19 -15.83 -9.42
N ALA A 150 2.04 -15.31 -8.55
CA ALA A 150 2.81 -16.16 -7.66
C ALA A 150 1.89 -16.70 -6.56
N SER A 151 1.59 -18.00 -6.62
CA SER A 151 0.83 -18.65 -5.55
C SER A 151 1.56 -18.48 -4.21
N CYS A 152 0.91 -17.82 -3.26
CA CYS A 152 1.43 -17.60 -1.91
C CYS A 152 0.44 -18.15 -0.89
N ARG A 153 0.82 -19.23 -0.22
CA ARG A 153 0.03 -19.75 0.90
C ARG A 153 -0.02 -18.71 2.03
N GLY A 154 -1.23 -18.27 2.36
CA GLY A 154 -1.48 -17.28 3.40
C GLY A 154 -1.51 -15.83 2.90
N LEU A 155 -1.39 -15.59 1.58
CA LEU A 155 -1.76 -14.30 1.01
C LEU A 155 -3.26 -14.06 1.20
N ARG A 156 -3.60 -12.91 1.76
CA ARG A 156 -4.98 -12.48 1.98
C ARG A 156 -5.08 -10.98 1.74
N GLY A 157 -6.14 -10.58 1.05
CA GLY A 157 -6.53 -9.20 0.83
C GLY A 157 -8.02 -9.07 1.17
N ARG A 158 -8.41 -8.00 1.83
CA ARG A 158 -9.81 -7.74 2.16
C ARG A 158 -10.11 -6.26 2.10
N ILE A 159 -11.27 -5.93 1.55
CA ILE A 159 -11.87 -4.60 1.58
C ILE A 159 -12.90 -4.57 2.72
N ASP A 160 -12.72 -3.66 3.68
CA ASP A 160 -13.56 -3.50 4.89
C ASP A 160 -14.27 -2.16 4.83
N HIS A 161 -15.41 -2.13 4.11
CA HIS A 161 -16.22 -0.93 3.86
C HIS A 161 -16.68 -0.24 5.14
N ALA A 162 -17.02 -1.00 6.19
CA ALA A 162 -17.46 -0.43 7.45
C ALA A 162 -16.35 0.33 8.21
N ARG A 163 -15.10 0.21 7.78
CA ARG A 163 -13.93 0.86 8.41
C ARG A 163 -13.05 1.57 7.39
N ASP A 164 -13.57 1.79 6.18
CA ASP A 164 -12.92 2.49 5.07
C ASP A 164 -11.46 2.06 4.87
N ARG A 165 -11.22 0.75 4.76
CA ARG A 165 -9.85 0.24 4.64
C ARG A 165 -9.69 -1.00 3.79
N VAL A 166 -8.51 -1.11 3.19
CA VAL A 166 -7.99 -2.32 2.58
C VAL A 166 -6.92 -2.90 3.49
N VAL A 167 -6.95 -4.22 3.69
CA VAL A 167 -5.96 -4.93 4.50
C VAL A 167 -5.33 -6.05 3.67
N VAL A 168 -4.01 -5.97 3.51
CA VAL A 168 -3.18 -7.00 2.91
C VAL A 168 -2.41 -7.72 4.00
N VAL A 169 -2.37 -9.05 3.93
CA VAL A 169 -1.55 -9.92 4.77
C VAL A 169 -0.80 -10.89 3.88
N VAL A 170 0.52 -10.91 4.01
CA VAL A 170 1.40 -11.81 3.26
C VAL A 170 2.39 -12.50 4.20
N SER A 171 2.59 -13.80 4.01
CA SER A 171 3.56 -14.57 4.79
C SER A 171 4.99 -14.09 4.50
N ARG A 172 5.84 -14.03 5.52
CA ARG A 172 7.27 -13.69 5.34
C ARG A 172 7.99 -14.67 4.41
N ARG A 173 7.58 -15.94 4.39
CA ARG A 173 8.13 -16.94 3.45
C ARG A 173 7.84 -16.56 2.00
N CYS A 174 6.65 -16.03 1.74
CA CYS A 174 6.29 -15.44 0.45
C CYS A 174 7.02 -14.13 0.16
N LEU A 175 7.91 -13.66 1.02
CA LEU A 175 8.76 -12.50 0.78
C LEU A 175 10.24 -12.88 0.93
N ARG A 176 10.56 -14.19 0.92
CA ARG A 176 11.92 -14.73 1.15
C ARG A 176 12.49 -14.34 2.53
N ASP A 177 11.63 -14.43 3.54
CA ASP A 177 11.93 -14.20 4.97
C ASP A 177 12.67 -12.88 5.24
N PRO A 178 12.03 -11.74 4.91
CA PRO A 178 12.66 -10.44 4.99
C PRO A 178 13.05 -10.08 6.43
N ARG A 179 14.17 -9.36 6.60
CA ARG A 179 14.57 -8.77 7.90
C ARG A 179 13.93 -7.40 8.12
N TRP A 180 13.61 -6.73 7.01
CA TRP A 180 12.89 -5.47 6.97
C TRP A 180 12.03 -5.42 5.71
N VAL A 181 10.99 -4.60 5.75
CA VAL A 181 10.20 -4.25 4.57
C VAL A 181 10.04 -2.73 4.47
N ARG A 182 9.88 -2.20 3.26
CA ARG A 182 9.32 -0.87 3.02
C ARG A 182 8.03 -1.06 2.23
N ALA A 183 7.05 -0.17 2.43
CA ALA A 183 5.80 -0.23 1.71
C ALA A 183 5.54 1.07 0.94
N GLY A 184 5.08 0.95 -0.30
CA GLY A 184 4.40 1.97 -1.08
C GLY A 184 2.97 1.52 -1.35
N VAL A 185 2.07 2.45 -1.65
CA VAL A 185 0.65 2.14 -1.90
C VAL A 185 0.11 3.05 -2.98
N SER A 186 -0.65 2.46 -3.90
CA SER A 186 -1.51 3.18 -4.84
C SER A 186 -2.92 2.58 -4.84
N SER A 187 -3.89 3.38 -5.26
CA SER A 187 -5.26 2.95 -5.51
C SER A 187 -5.69 3.51 -6.85
N TYR A 188 -6.46 2.74 -7.61
CA TYR A 188 -7.03 3.21 -8.84
C TYR A 188 -8.40 2.60 -9.12
N ALA A 189 -9.21 3.33 -9.89
CA ALA A 189 -10.50 2.90 -10.38
C ALA A 189 -10.73 3.46 -11.79
N PHE A 190 -11.15 2.58 -12.69
CA PHE A 190 -11.59 2.98 -14.02
C PHE A 190 -13.04 3.49 -13.96
N GLY A 191 -13.29 4.62 -14.60
CA GLY A 191 -14.62 5.12 -14.90
C GLY A 191 -15.34 4.18 -15.88
N GLY A 192 -16.67 4.18 -15.79
CA GLY A 192 -17.52 3.47 -16.75
C GLY A 192 -18.07 4.38 -17.84
N ASP A 193 -17.56 5.61 -17.94
CA ASP A 193 -17.89 6.58 -18.98
C ASP A 193 -17.21 6.23 -20.32
N GLU A 194 -17.73 6.80 -21.41
CA GLU A 194 -17.19 6.61 -22.77
C GLU A 194 -15.75 7.13 -22.90
N ASN A 195 -15.36 8.08 -22.06
CA ASN A 195 -13.98 8.49 -21.90
C ASN A 195 -13.29 7.57 -20.90
N GLU A 196 -12.11 7.06 -21.25
CA GLU A 196 -11.28 6.29 -20.33
C GLU A 196 -10.78 7.20 -19.21
N THR A 197 -11.57 7.30 -18.15
CA THR A 197 -11.26 8.09 -16.95
C THR A 197 -10.63 7.16 -15.91
N LEU A 198 -9.37 7.40 -15.56
CA LEU A 198 -8.69 6.74 -14.46
C LEU A 198 -8.69 7.67 -13.23
N ARG A 199 -9.29 7.22 -12.14
CA ARG A 199 -9.17 7.89 -10.84
C ARG A 199 -8.10 7.18 -10.06
N SER A 200 -7.09 7.90 -9.60
CA SER A 200 -5.99 7.32 -8.88
C SER A 200 -5.60 8.15 -7.67
N ASP A 201 -5.07 7.48 -6.68
CA ASP A 201 -4.40 8.11 -5.56
C ASP A 201 -3.19 7.28 -5.18
N ARG A 202 -2.19 7.93 -4.61
CA ARG A 202 -0.94 7.32 -4.21
C ARG A 202 -0.53 7.91 -2.88
N TRP A 203 -0.19 7.03 -1.94
CA TRP A 203 0.37 7.49 -0.68
C TRP A 203 1.70 8.19 -0.92
N GLU A 204 1.81 9.44 -0.48
CA GLU A 204 3.06 10.20 -0.50
C GLU A 204 3.47 10.67 0.91
N PRO A 205 4.72 10.45 1.33
CA PRO A 205 5.20 11.01 2.58
C PRO A 205 5.18 12.53 2.49
N ARG A 206 4.76 13.19 3.57
CA ARG A 206 4.66 14.67 3.59
C ARG A 206 5.99 15.33 3.25
N GLY A 207 5.95 16.24 2.28
CA GLY A 207 7.12 16.97 1.82
C GLY A 207 8.07 16.16 0.95
N ALA A 208 7.70 14.94 0.55
CA ALA A 208 8.40 14.23 -0.49
C ALA A 208 8.20 14.93 -1.84
N THR A 209 9.23 14.87 -2.68
CA THR A 209 9.06 15.17 -4.11
C THR A 209 8.15 14.09 -4.70
N PRO A 210 7.12 14.45 -5.48
CA PRO A 210 6.27 13.48 -6.16
C PRO A 210 7.13 12.46 -6.92
N SER A 211 6.81 11.18 -6.72
CA SER A 211 7.55 10.10 -7.39
C SER A 211 6.98 9.90 -8.79
N THR A 212 7.84 9.94 -9.81
CA THR A 212 7.47 9.49 -11.16
C THR A 212 7.45 7.96 -11.28
N SER A 213 8.01 7.25 -10.30
CA SER A 213 8.00 5.79 -10.30
C SER A 213 6.58 5.24 -10.15
N ILE A 214 6.28 4.18 -10.91
CA ILE A 214 5.01 3.45 -10.87
C ILE A 214 4.71 2.96 -9.44
N ASP A 215 5.73 2.45 -8.74
CA ASP A 215 5.60 1.89 -7.38
C ASP A 215 5.50 2.96 -6.26
N GLY A 216 5.58 4.24 -6.62
CA GLY A 216 5.44 5.37 -5.71
C GLY A 216 6.57 5.48 -4.68
N PRO A 217 6.48 6.45 -3.76
CA PRO A 217 7.45 6.56 -2.68
C PRO A 217 7.26 5.42 -1.67
N TYR A 218 8.38 4.98 -1.09
CA TYR A 218 8.39 3.95 -0.05
C TYR A 218 8.57 4.54 1.34
N GLY A 219 7.79 4.07 2.30
CA GLY A 219 7.98 4.35 3.71
C GLY A 219 9.34 3.86 4.27
N PRO A 220 9.63 4.11 5.55
CA PRO A 220 10.88 3.67 6.17
C PRO A 220 10.97 2.15 6.27
N ARG A 221 12.17 1.64 6.56
CA ARG A 221 12.38 0.20 6.81
C ARG A 221 11.70 -0.22 8.12
N VAL A 222 10.70 -1.09 8.04
CA VAL A 222 10.04 -1.72 9.19
C VAL A 222 10.67 -3.09 9.44
N ARG A 223 11.41 -3.21 10.53
CA ARG A 223 12.11 -4.46 10.90
C ARG A 223 11.14 -5.49 11.48
N VAL A 224 11.50 -6.76 11.37
CA VAL A 224 10.75 -7.81 12.06
C VAL A 224 10.84 -7.61 13.58
N GLY A 225 9.71 -7.70 14.29
CA GLY A 225 9.69 -7.88 15.75
C GLY A 225 9.24 -9.28 16.14
#